data_AF-A0A959MD71-F1
#
_entry.id   AF-A0A959MD71-F1
#
_cell.length_a   1.000
_cell.length_b   1.000
_cell.length_c   1.000
_cell.angle_alpha   90.00
_cell.angle_beta   90.00
_cell.angle_gamma   90.00
#
_symmetry.space_group_name_H-M   'P 1'
#
loop_
_entity.id
_entity.type
_entity.pdbx_description
1 polymer ?
#
loop_
_entity_poly.entity_id
_entity_poly.type
_entity_poly.pdbx_seq_one_letter_code
_entity_poly.pdbx_strand_id
1 'polypeptide(L)'
;YNFQTGKFNQFIQTGKISDAIYAGYSESEKIRHSGFIAQEVEKVANETGYDFDGVIMPKTGKDAYGLSYSQFVVPLVKAVQEQQQMIEKQQKLIDTLTKEIERIKRKMN
;
A
#
# COMPACT_ATOMS: atom_id res chain seq x y z
N TYR A 1 -5.67 3.41 10.00
CA TYR A 1 -6.49 4.63 9.90
C TYR A 1 -7.72 4.48 10.81
N ASN A 2 -8.38 5.58 11.16
CA ASN A 2 -9.67 5.53 11.86
C ASN A 2 -10.78 5.63 10.82
N PHE A 3 -11.70 4.68 10.82
CA PHE A 3 -12.77 4.66 9.83
C PHE A 3 -13.94 5.51 10.32
N GLN A 4 -14.41 6.44 9.49
CA GLN A 4 -15.51 7.35 9.82
C GLN A 4 -16.86 6.68 9.54
N THR A 5 -17.24 5.71 10.38
CA THR A 5 -18.43 4.89 10.20
C THR A 5 -19.72 5.71 10.08
N GLY A 6 -19.84 6.82 10.82
CA GLY A 6 -21.02 7.68 10.75
C GLY A 6 -21.18 8.34 9.38
N LYS A 7 -20.10 8.92 8.86
CA LYS A 7 -20.06 9.53 7.51
C LYS A 7 -20.28 8.49 6.42
N PHE A 8 -19.67 7.32 6.56
CA PHE A 8 -19.86 6.21 5.63
C PHE A 8 -21.33 5.76 5.57
N ASN A 9 -21.98 5.55 6.72
CA ASN A 9 -23.37 5.09 6.73
C ASN A 9 -24.32 6.16 6.16
N GLN A 10 -24.10 7.43 6.47
CA GLN A 10 -24.87 8.51 5.84
C GLN A 10 -24.70 8.51 4.32
N PHE A 11 -23.47 8.34 3.84
CA PHE A 11 -23.17 8.33 2.43
C PHE A 11 -23.90 7.17 1.71
N ILE A 12 -23.89 5.96 2.26
CA ILE A 12 -24.63 4.83 1.68
C ILE A 12 -26.15 5.06 1.68
N GLN A 13 -26.70 5.68 2.73
CA GLN A 13 -28.14 5.94 2.83
C GLN A 13 -28.62 7.08 1.93
N THR A 14 -27.86 8.17 1.85
CA THR A 14 -28.33 9.45 1.29
C THR A 14 -27.56 9.90 0.05
N GLY A 15 -26.39 9.32 -0.23
CA GLY A 15 -25.44 9.80 -1.24
C GLY A 15 -24.76 11.12 -0.87
N LYS A 16 -24.91 11.61 0.36
CA LYS A 16 -24.34 12.87 0.84
C LYS A 16 -23.51 12.65 2.09
N ILE A 17 -22.47 13.46 2.25
CA ILE A 17 -21.63 13.51 3.46
C ILE A 17 -21.91 14.82 4.18
N SER A 18 -22.12 14.75 5.49
CA SER A 18 -22.25 15.90 6.38
C SER A 18 -21.34 15.75 7.60
N ASP A 19 -20.97 16.88 8.22
CA ASP A 19 -20.16 16.91 9.44
C ASP A 19 -21.01 16.77 10.71
N ALA A 20 -22.22 16.24 10.60
CA ALA A 20 -23.05 15.95 11.77
C ALA A 20 -22.34 14.93 12.67
N ILE A 21 -22.34 15.18 13.98
CA ILE A 21 -21.80 14.23 14.96
C ILE A 21 -22.78 13.07 15.10
N TYR A 22 -22.36 11.88 14.67
CA TYR A 22 -23.17 10.67 14.81
C TYR A 22 -22.86 9.96 16.14
N ALA A 23 -23.56 10.37 17.20
CA ALA A 23 -23.35 9.83 18.56
C ALA A 23 -23.41 8.28 18.63
N GLY A 24 -24.14 7.63 17.74
CA GLY A 24 -24.29 6.16 17.68
C GLY A 24 -23.10 5.38 17.11
N TYR A 25 -22.10 6.02 16.50
CA TYR A 25 -20.94 5.33 15.90
C TYR A 25 -19.62 5.58 16.64
N SER A 26 -19.64 6.36 17.73
CA SER A 26 -18.44 6.80 18.46
C SER A 26 -17.54 5.64 18.90
N GLU A 27 -18.10 4.50 19.28
CA GLU A 27 -17.32 3.32 19.66
C GLU A 27 -16.64 2.65 18.46
N SER A 28 -17.31 2.59 17.30
CA SER A 28 -16.70 2.03 16.08
C SER A 28 -15.60 2.93 15.52
N GLU A 29 -15.73 4.25 15.64
CA GLU A 29 -14.74 5.22 15.14
C GLU A 29 -13.48 5.31 16.02
N LYS A 30 -13.56 4.82 17.27
CA LYS A 30 -12.39 4.63 18.15
C LYS A 30 -11.55 3.42 17.74
N ILE A 31 -12.08 2.50 16.93
CA ILE A 31 -11.34 1.33 16.47
C ILE A 31 -10.32 1.79 15.42
N ARG A 32 -9.05 1.55 15.73
CA ARG A 32 -7.95 1.78 14.79
C ARG A 32 -7.85 0.59 13.85
N HIS A 33 -8.06 0.82 12.57
CA HIS A 33 -7.90 -0.20 11.53
C HIS A 33 -6.48 -0.21 10.99
N SER A 34 -5.96 -1.40 10.70
CA SER A 34 -4.71 -1.60 9.99
C SER A 34 -5.03 -2.06 8.57
N GLY A 35 -4.51 -1.36 7.58
CA GLY A 35 -4.78 -1.62 6.17
C GLY A 35 -4.58 -0.38 5.32
N PHE A 36 -4.88 -0.51 4.03
CA PHE A 36 -4.78 0.58 3.06
C PHE A 36 -6.12 1.31 2.91
N ILE A 37 -6.02 2.59 2.53
CA ILE A 37 -7.17 3.40 2.13
C ILE A 37 -7.31 3.28 0.61
N ALA A 38 -8.49 2.86 0.15
CA ALA A 38 -8.76 2.55 -1.26
C ALA A 38 -8.44 3.72 -2.20
N GLN A 39 -8.78 4.95 -1.81
CA GLN A 39 -8.50 6.17 -2.57
C GLN A 39 -7.00 6.46 -2.68
N GLU A 40 -6.22 6.15 -1.64
CA GLU A 40 -4.76 6.32 -1.67
C GLU A 40 -4.13 5.30 -2.60
N VAL A 41 -4.63 4.06 -2.60
CA VAL A 41 -4.17 3.00 -3.51
C VAL A 41 -4.49 3.35 -4.97
N GLU A 42 -5.70 3.83 -5.25
CA GLU A 42 -6.10 4.32 -6.58
C GLU A 42 -5.16 5.41 -7.08
N LYS A 43 -4.91 6.41 -6.22
CA LYS A 43 -4.02 7.53 -6.54
C LYS A 43 -2.61 7.03 -6.87
N VAL A 44 -2.04 6.16 -6.05
CA VAL A 44 -0.70 5.60 -6.28
C VAL A 44 -0.65 4.74 -7.54
N ALA A 45 -1.68 3.92 -7.80
CA ALA A 45 -1.78 3.14 -9.03
C ALA A 45 -1.74 4.04 -10.27
N ASN A 46 -2.52 5.13 -10.26
CA ASN A 46 -2.54 6.12 -11.33
C ASN A 46 -1.20 6.87 -11.48
N GLU A 47 -0.57 7.28 -10.38
CA GLU A 47 0.72 7.99 -10.39
C GLU A 47 1.87 7.11 -10.92
N THR A 48 1.80 5.80 -10.67
CA THR A 48 2.79 4.83 -11.12
C THR A 48 2.52 4.26 -12.52
N GLY A 49 1.36 4.58 -13.11
CA GLY A 49 0.90 4.00 -14.37
C GLY A 49 0.61 2.50 -14.27
N TYR A 50 0.40 1.99 -13.06
CA TYR A 50 0.08 0.59 -12.82
C TYR A 50 -1.44 0.40 -12.79
N ASP A 51 -1.97 -0.42 -13.69
CA ASP A 51 -3.39 -0.74 -13.75
C ASP A 51 -3.73 -1.79 -12.67
N PHE A 52 -4.00 -1.31 -11.46
CA PHE A 52 -4.31 -2.16 -10.32
C PHE A 52 -5.81 -2.49 -10.25
N ASP A 53 -6.16 -3.73 -10.59
CA ASP A 53 -7.54 -4.24 -10.57
C ASP A 53 -8.11 -4.51 -9.16
N GLY A 54 -7.28 -4.33 -8.12
CA GLY A 54 -7.69 -4.51 -6.73
C GLY A 54 -8.47 -3.34 -6.14
N VAL A 55 -8.54 -2.19 -6.82
CA VAL A 55 -9.38 -1.07 -6.40
C VAL A 55 -10.77 -1.21 -7.01
N ILE A 56 -11.78 -1.27 -6.16
CA ILE A 56 -13.18 -1.22 -6.59
C ILE A 56 -13.62 0.25 -6.52
N MET A 57 -13.68 0.89 -7.69
CA MET A 57 -14.16 2.26 -7.82
C MET A 57 -15.69 2.33 -7.75
N PRO A 58 -16.26 3.41 -7.19
CA PRO A 58 -17.70 3.63 -7.21
C PRO A 58 -18.19 3.85 -8.65
N LYS A 59 -19.27 3.16 -9.04
CA LYS A 59 -19.86 3.27 -10.39
C LYS A 59 -21.02 4.27 -10.42
N THR A 60 -21.63 4.51 -9.27
CA THR A 60 -22.74 5.43 -9.06
C THR A 60 -22.46 6.34 -7.86
N GLY A 61 -23.22 7.44 -7.73
CA GLY A 61 -23.06 8.39 -6.62
C GLY A 61 -23.42 7.86 -5.22
N LYS A 62 -23.71 6.55 -5.08
CA LYS A 62 -23.99 5.88 -3.79
C LYS A 62 -23.06 4.71 -3.50
N ASP A 63 -22.15 4.39 -4.43
CA ASP A 63 -21.21 3.29 -4.24
C ASP A 63 -20.01 3.78 -3.41
N ALA A 64 -19.49 2.91 -2.56
CA ALA A 64 -18.27 3.19 -1.81
C ALA A 64 -17.05 2.58 -2.50
N TYR A 65 -15.89 3.17 -2.24
CA TYR A 65 -14.61 2.57 -2.59
C TYR A 65 -14.39 1.25 -1.83
N GLY A 66 -13.82 0.27 -2.52
CA GLY A 66 -13.41 -1.01 -1.95
C GLY A 66 -11.99 -1.40 -2.32
N LEU A 67 -11.42 -2.34 -1.56
CA LEU A 67 -10.15 -2.98 -1.85
C LEU A 67 -10.28 -4.50 -1.82
N SER A 68 -9.70 -5.16 -2.83
CA SER A 68 -9.53 -6.60 -2.87
C SER A 68 -8.13 -6.98 -2.40
N TYR A 69 -8.00 -7.39 -1.12
CA TYR A 69 -6.70 -7.73 -0.54
C TYR A 69 -5.99 -8.89 -1.24
N SER A 70 -6.74 -9.80 -1.87
CA SER A 70 -6.16 -10.91 -2.65
C SER A 70 -5.41 -10.43 -3.89
N GLN A 71 -5.82 -9.29 -4.49
CA GLN A 71 -5.16 -8.75 -5.67
C GLN A 71 -3.77 -8.18 -5.36
N PHE A 72 -3.44 -7.90 -4.10
CA PHE A 72 -2.09 -7.48 -3.73
C PHE A 72 -1.06 -8.61 -3.75
N VAL A 73 -1.49 -9.88 -3.75
CA VAL A 73 -0.58 -11.02 -3.62
C VAL A 73 0.35 -11.11 -4.83
N VAL A 74 -0.17 -10.99 -6.04
CA VAL A 74 0.63 -11.12 -7.27
C VAL A 74 1.66 -9.96 -7.41
N PRO A 75 1.27 -8.69 -7.26
CA PRO A 75 2.22 -7.57 -7.23
C PRO A 75 3.28 -7.73 -6.13
N LEU A 76 2.90 -8.20 -4.94
CA LEU A 76 3.83 -8.40 -3.83
C LEU A 76 4.85 -9.50 -4.14
N VAL A 77 4.41 -10.62 -4.74
CA VAL A 77 5.32 -11.69 -5.18
C VAL A 77 6.31 -11.14 -6.21
N LYS A 78 5.86 -10.30 -7.15
CA LYS A 78 6.76 -9.64 -8.11
C LYS A 78 7.75 -8.70 -7.44
N ALA A 79 7.29 -7.84 -6.54
CA ALA A 79 8.17 -6.96 -5.78
C ALA A 79 9.25 -7.73 -4.99
N VAL A 80 8.89 -8.85 -4.36
CA VAL A 80 9.84 -9.71 -3.65
C VAL A 80 10.84 -10.36 -4.62
N GLN A 81 10.39 -10.83 -5.79
CA GLN A 81 11.28 -11.39 -6.82
C GLN A 81 12.30 -10.37 -7.31
N GLU A 82 11.87 -9.14 -7.62
CA GLU A 82 12.75 -8.06 -8.05
C GLU A 82 13.71 -7.63 -6.94
N GLN A 83 13.23 -7.52 -5.71
CA GLN A 83 14.05 -7.21 -4.55
C GLN A 83 15.12 -8.29 -4.32
N GLN A 84 14.79 -9.57 -4.50
CA GLN A 84 15.75 -10.66 -4.37
C GLN A 84 16.89 -10.56 -5.39
N GLN A 85 16.57 -10.19 -6.64
CA GLN A 85 17.60 -9.94 -7.67
C GLN A 85 18.51 -8.77 -7.31
N MET A 86 17.95 -7.70 -6.74
CA MET A 86 18.73 -6.56 -6.27
C MET A 86 19.69 -6.97 -5.13
N ILE A 87 19.21 -7.77 -4.17
CA ILE A 87 20.02 -8.29 -3.06
C ILE A 87 21.17 -9.14 -3.59
N GLU A 88 20.92 -10.06 -4.52
CA GLU A 88 21.96 -10.90 -5.11
C GLU A 88 23.02 -10.07 -5.86
N LYS A 89 22.59 -9.04 -6.58
CA LYS A 89 23.50 -8.12 -7.28
C LYS A 89 24.37 -7.34 -6.29
N GLN A 90 23.77 -6.85 -5.20
CA GLN A 90 24.48 -6.13 -4.15
C GLN A 90 25.49 -7.05 -3.44
N GLN A 91 25.12 -8.30 -3.14
CA GLN A 91 26.03 -9.25 -2.51
C GLN A 91 27.24 -9.56 -3.39
N LYS A 92 27.04 -9.78 -4.69
CA LYS A 92 28.16 -9.99 -5.63
C LYS A 92 29.11 -8.80 -5.70
N LEU A 93 28.57 -7.57 -5.64
CA LEU A 93 29.37 -6.36 -5.62
C LEU A 93 30.20 -6.27 -4.33
N ILE A 94 29.58 -6.53 -3.17
CA ILE A 94 30.27 -6.57 -1.87
C ILE A 94 31.39 -7.60 -1.88
N ASP A 95 31.14 -8.80 -2.39
CA ASP A 95 32.15 -9.86 -2.46
C ASP A 95 33.33 -9.46 -3.35
N THR A 96 33.06 -8.77 -4.46
CA THR A 96 34.08 -8.28 -5.39
C THR A 96 34.94 -7.20 -4.74
N LEU A 97 34.29 -6.18 -4.15
CA LEU A 97 34.99 -5.08 -3.47
C LEU A 97 35.81 -5.59 -2.29
N THR A 98 35.28 -6.55 -1.52
CA THR A 98 36.00 -7.17 -0.40
C THR A 98 37.27 -7.87 -0.89
N LYS A 99 37.21 -8.63 -2.00
CA LYS A 99 38.38 -9.28 -2.60
C LYS A 99 39.42 -8.26 -3.08
N GLU A 100 38.99 -7.16 -3.67
CA GLU A 100 39.89 -6.10 -4.13
C GLU A 100 40.60 -5.40 -2.97
N ILE A 101 39.86 -5.07 -1.90
CA ILE A 101 40.42 -4.51 -0.67
C ILE A 101 41.49 -5.44 -0.10
N GLU A 102 41.21 -6.74 0.01
CA GLU A 102 42.19 -7.72 0.50
C GLU A 102 43.40 -7.89 -0.44
N ARG A 103 43.24 -7.69 -1.74
CA ARG A 103 44.36 -7.66 -2.68
C ARG A 103 45.24 -6.42 -2.48
N ILE A 104 44.62 -5.25 -2.26
CA ILE A 104 45.34 -3.99 -2.06
C ILE A 104 46.10 -4.03 -0.73
N LYS A 105 45.45 -4.46 0.37
CA LYS A 105 46.11 -4.62 1.68
C LYS A 105 47.36 -5.51 1.60
N ARG A 106 47.28 -6.63 0.86
CA ARG A 106 48.43 -7.53 0.65
C ARG A 106 49.57 -6.93 -0.17
N LYS A 107 49.31 -5.89 -0.98
CA LYS A 107 50.36 -5.18 -1.74
C LYS A 107 51.01 -4.04 -0.93
N MET A 108 50.36 -3.61 0.15
CA MET A 108 50.84 -2.53 1.02
C MET A 108 51.69 -3.04 2.19
N ASN A 109 51.52 -4.31 2.56
CA ASN A 109 52.39 -5.04 3.48
C ASN A 109 53.52 -5.74 2.72
#